data_AF-A0A7T8KFP6-F1
#
_entry.id   AF-A0A7T8KFP6-F1
#
_cell.length_a   1.000
_cell.length_b   1.000
_cell.length_c   1.000
_cell.angle_alpha   90.00
_cell.angle_beta   90.00
_cell.angle_gamma   90.00
#
_symmetry.space_group_name_H-M   'P 1'
#
loop_
_entity.id
_entity.type
_entity.pdbx_description
1 polymer ?
#
loop_
_entity_poly.entity_id
_entity_poly.type
_entity_poly.pdbx_seq_one_letter_code
_entity_poly.pdbx_strand_id
1 'polypeptide(L)'
;MSPIGLVHASNGALHDVFVSSPSDDPEDFFFIQAADTQLGMMSNYDQSTKSTKKGQYSKGLITWEDEIRLCRSLVSIVNDMRPRPEFLVICGDLLDAFPKVFIRIMMKNLASIIPFP
;
A
#
# COMPACT_ATOMS: atom_id res chain seq x y z
N MET A 1 -21.31 -15.25 -26.82
CA MET A 1 -20.13 -14.39 -26.56
C MET A 1 -20.55 -12.95 -26.79
N SER A 2 -20.79 -12.19 -25.72
CA SER A 2 -21.04 -10.74 -25.82
C SER A 2 -19.71 -9.99 -25.63
N PRO A 3 -19.45 -8.88 -26.34
CA PRO A 3 -18.17 -8.18 -26.28
C PRO A 3 -17.94 -7.61 -24.88
N ILE A 4 -16.69 -7.64 -24.41
CA ILE A 4 -16.25 -6.98 -23.17
C ILE A 4 -16.43 -5.47 -23.36
N GLY A 5 -17.59 -4.96 -22.96
CA GLY A 5 -17.92 -3.55 -22.94
C GLY A 5 -17.18 -2.86 -21.80
N LEU A 6 -16.62 -1.70 -22.09
CA LEU A 6 -15.97 -0.82 -21.12
C LEU A 6 -16.96 -0.46 -20.00
N VAL A 7 -16.70 -0.91 -18.77
CA VAL A 7 -17.57 -0.64 -17.62
C VAL A 7 -17.21 0.73 -17.04
N HIS A 8 -18.14 1.68 -17.12
CA HIS A 8 -18.00 2.99 -16.50
C HIS A 8 -18.59 2.96 -15.09
N ALA A 9 -17.81 3.33 -14.08
CA ALA A 9 -18.32 3.44 -12.72
C ALA A 9 -19.24 4.67 -12.61
N SER A 10 -20.55 4.43 -12.47
CA SER A 10 -21.53 5.45 -12.10
C SER A 10 -21.90 5.30 -10.63
N ASN A 11 -21.66 6.36 -9.84
CA ASN A 11 -22.02 6.55 -8.43
C ASN A 11 -22.89 5.43 -7.80
N GLY A 12 -22.21 4.38 -7.32
CA GLY A 12 -22.78 3.43 -6.37
C GLY A 12 -23.45 2.17 -6.93
N ALA A 13 -23.49 1.95 -8.24
CA ALA A 13 -24.01 0.69 -8.79
C ALA A 13 -23.16 0.19 -9.96
N LEU A 14 -22.45 -0.91 -9.73
CA LEU A 14 -21.94 -1.79 -10.79
C LEU A 14 -23.06 -2.79 -11.10
N HIS A 15 -23.97 -2.40 -12.01
CA HIS A 15 -24.96 -3.34 -12.54
C HIS A 15 -24.24 -4.45 -13.33
N ASP A 16 -24.68 -5.69 -13.11
CA ASP A 16 -24.28 -6.92 -13.80
C ASP A 16 -22.87 -7.48 -13.52
N VAL A 17 -22.14 -6.99 -12.50
CA VAL A 17 -20.83 -7.58 -12.11
C VAL A 17 -20.95 -8.62 -11.00
N PHE A 18 -21.94 -8.49 -10.13
CA PHE A 18 -22.17 -9.44 -9.03
C PHE A 18 -23.50 -10.16 -9.25
N VAL A 19 -23.45 -11.29 -9.95
CA VAL A 19 -24.57 -12.24 -10.01
C VAL A 19 -24.44 -13.13 -8.78
N SER A 20 -25.16 -12.80 -7.70
CA SER A 20 -25.33 -13.72 -6.57
C SER A 20 -26.16 -14.91 -7.02
N SER A 21 -25.72 -16.13 -6.72
CA SER A 21 -26.53 -17.30 -7.00
C SER A 21 -27.68 -17.40 -5.97
N PRO A 22 -28.85 -17.95 -6.33
CA PRO A 22 -30.03 -17.95 -5.45
C PRO A 22 -29.89 -18.74 -4.13
N SER A 23 -28.76 -19.43 -3.92
CA SER A 23 -28.45 -20.25 -2.75
C SER A 23 -27.42 -19.65 -1.79
N ASP A 24 -26.88 -18.47 -2.10
CA ASP A 24 -25.84 -17.85 -1.29
C ASP A 24 -26.48 -16.93 -0.25
N ASP A 25 -26.77 -17.46 0.94
CA ASP A 25 -26.92 -16.59 2.10
C ASP A 25 -25.61 -15.77 2.24
N PRO A 26 -25.67 -14.43 2.38
CA PRO A 26 -24.47 -13.62 2.47
C PRO A 26 -23.64 -14.06 3.67
N GLU A 27 -22.44 -14.55 3.42
CA GLU A 27 -21.50 -14.89 4.48
C GLU A 27 -20.95 -13.59 5.09
N ASP A 28 -21.08 -13.46 6.41
CA ASP A 28 -20.48 -12.35 7.15
C ASP A 28 -18.95 -12.43 7.03
N PHE A 29 -18.34 -11.33 6.58
CA PHE A 29 -16.89 -11.20 6.54
C PHE A 29 -16.46 -9.95 7.30
N PHE A 30 -15.19 -9.95 7.69
CA PHE A 30 -14.54 -8.74 8.20
C PHE A 30 -13.18 -8.57 7.53
N PHE A 31 -12.77 -7.32 7.47
CA PHE A 31 -11.52 -6.90 6.86
C PHE A 31 -10.90 -5.80 7.71
N ILE A 32 -9.64 -5.50 7.45
CA ILE A 32 -8.93 -4.42 8.14
C ILE A 32 -8.74 -3.26 7.17
N GLN A 33 -9.02 -2.06 7.65
CA GLN A 33 -8.66 -0.82 6.99
C GLN A 33 -7.53 -0.14 7.76
N ALA A 34 -6.43 0.10 7.08
CA ALA A 34 -5.29 0.87 7.57
C ALA A 34 -5.05 2.09 6.66
N ALA A 35 -4.17 3.00 7.10
CA ALA A 35 -3.76 4.17 6.35
C ALA A 35 -2.37 4.63 6.85
N ASP A 36 -1.81 5.64 6.19
CA ASP A 36 -0.70 6.45 6.70
C ASP A 36 0.59 5.64 6.99
N THR A 37 1.01 4.77 6.07
CA THR A 37 2.32 4.12 6.22
C THR A 37 3.48 5.12 6.15
N GLN A 38 3.26 6.29 5.54
CA GLN A 38 4.09 7.50 5.58
C GLN A 38 5.60 7.24 5.49
N LEU A 39 6.03 6.38 4.55
CA LEU A 39 7.44 5.98 4.47
C LEU A 39 8.35 7.21 4.33
N GLY A 40 9.39 7.29 5.16
CA GLY A 40 10.33 8.40 5.19
C GLY A 40 9.96 9.50 6.18
N MET A 41 8.80 9.41 6.83
CA MET A 41 8.39 10.37 7.84
C MET A 41 9.22 10.27 9.11
N MET A 42 9.51 9.06 9.58
CA MET A 42 10.20 8.86 10.87
C MET A 42 11.59 9.48 10.87
N SER A 43 12.27 9.47 9.72
CA SER A 43 13.54 10.17 9.54
C SER A 43 13.42 11.64 9.96
N ASN A 44 12.35 12.33 9.57
CA ASN A 44 12.15 13.75 9.89
C ASN A 44 12.04 14.07 11.39
N TYR A 45 11.69 13.08 12.21
CA TYR A 45 11.51 13.23 13.65
C TYR A 45 12.73 12.78 14.46
N ASP A 46 13.79 12.30 13.81
CA ASP A 46 15.04 11.95 14.49
C ASP A 46 15.77 13.22 14.98
N GLN A 47 15.53 13.55 16.25
CA GLN A 47 16.14 14.69 16.94
C GLN A 47 17.65 14.55 17.13
N SER A 48 18.20 13.33 17.04
CA SER A 48 19.65 13.10 17.17
C SER A 48 20.44 13.78 16.04
N THR A 49 19.83 13.93 14.87
CA THR A 49 20.46 14.54 13.69
C THR A 49 20.55 16.07 13.76
N LYS A 50 19.83 16.71 14.69
CA LYS A 50 19.64 18.17 14.80
C LYS A 50 19.36 18.84 13.44
N SER A 51 18.69 18.14 12.54
CA SER A 51 18.53 18.54 11.15
C SER A 51 17.05 18.73 10.83
N THR A 52 16.72 19.84 10.18
CA THR A 52 15.36 20.07 9.65
C THR A 52 15.04 19.03 8.57
N LYS A 53 13.75 18.79 8.29
CA LYS A 53 13.27 17.92 7.19
C LYS A 53 14.01 18.18 5.87
N LYS A 54 14.17 19.46 5.50
CA LYS A 54 14.95 19.88 4.31
C LYS A 54 16.44 19.53 4.43
N GLY A 55 17.02 19.68 5.62
CA GLY A 55 18.42 19.32 5.89
C GLY A 55 18.67 17.80 5.84
N GLN A 56 17.69 16.99 6.24
CA GLN A 56 17.80 15.53 6.15
C GLN A 56 17.75 15.07 4.69
N TYR A 57 16.83 15.64 3.91
CA TYR A 57 16.76 15.41 2.47
C TYR A 57 18.05 15.82 1.75
N SER A 58 18.62 16.99 2.08
CA SER A 58 19.86 17.45 1.46
C SER A 58 21.09 16.64 1.88
N LYS A 59 21.09 16.02 3.06
CA LYS A 59 22.13 15.10 3.52
C LYS A 59 21.93 13.66 3.05
N GLY A 60 20.74 13.32 2.53
CA GLY A 60 20.42 11.95 2.10
C GLY A 60 20.19 11.00 3.26
N LEU A 61 19.70 11.52 4.38
CA LEU A 61 19.44 10.76 5.61
C LEU A 61 18.02 10.19 5.66
N ILE A 62 17.20 10.43 4.64
CA ILE A 62 15.86 9.85 4.55
C ILE A 62 15.99 8.36 4.24
N THR A 63 15.41 7.55 5.11
CA THR A 63 15.37 6.08 5.06
C THR A 63 13.92 5.62 5.23
N TRP A 64 13.60 4.40 4.78
CA TRP A 64 12.28 3.75 4.93
C TRP A 64 12.31 2.54 5.86
N GLU A 65 13.47 2.24 6.43
CA GLU A 65 13.80 0.98 7.05
C GLU A 65 12.89 0.69 8.25
N ASP A 66 12.61 1.72 9.07
CA ASP A 66 11.73 1.61 10.21
C ASP A 66 10.27 1.43 9.81
N GLU A 67 9.77 2.23 8.86
CA GLU A 67 8.39 2.10 8.41
C GLU A 67 8.16 0.77 7.66
N ILE A 68 9.12 0.28 6.88
CA ILE A 68 9.09 -1.06 6.26
C ILE A 68 9.04 -2.14 7.35
N ARG A 69 9.83 -2.01 8.41
CA ARG A 69 9.80 -2.95 9.54
C ARG A 69 8.43 -2.96 10.21
N LEU A 70 7.82 -1.80 10.42
CA LEU A 70 6.45 -1.70 10.97
C LEU A 70 5.40 -2.32 10.05
N CYS A 71 5.47 -2.06 8.73
CA CYS A 71 4.58 -2.67 7.75
C CYS A 71 4.70 -4.20 7.73
N ARG A 72 5.92 -4.74 7.84
CA ARG A 72 6.12 -6.20 7.94
C ARG A 72 5.51 -6.78 9.21
N SER A 73 5.66 -6.10 10.34
CA SER A 73 5.01 -6.51 11.59
C SER A 73 3.49 -6.47 11.47
N LEU A 74 2.91 -5.43 10.86
CA LEU A 74 1.48 -5.35 10.58
C LEU A 74 1.00 -6.56 9.78
N VAL A 75 1.66 -6.88 8.67
CA VAL A 75 1.31 -8.04 7.84
C VAL A 75 1.41 -9.35 8.62
N SER A 76 2.44 -9.53 9.45
CA SER A 76 2.56 -10.73 10.29
C SER A 76 1.39 -10.85 11.26
N ILE A 77 1.09 -9.78 12.00
CA ILE A 77 0.00 -9.76 12.98
C ILE A 77 -1.33 -10.07 12.29
N VAL A 78 -1.62 -9.40 11.17
CA VAL A 78 -2.86 -9.59 10.40
C VAL A 78 -3.01 -11.04 9.93
N ASN A 79 -1.94 -11.68 9.47
CA ASN A 79 -1.96 -13.10 9.06
C ASN A 79 -2.20 -14.05 10.23
N ASP A 80 -1.75 -13.69 11.43
CA ASP A 80 -1.86 -14.50 12.64
C ASP A 80 -3.19 -14.31 13.39
N MET A 81 -3.98 -13.27 13.05
CA MET A 81 -5.29 -13.03 13.67
C MET A 81 -6.24 -14.22 13.52
N ARG A 82 -7.07 -14.42 14.55
CA ARG A 82 -8.14 -15.43 14.60
C ARG A 82 -9.43 -14.78 15.10
N PRO A 83 -10.51 -14.69 14.28
CA PRO A 83 -10.55 -15.09 12.87
C PRO A 83 -9.54 -14.29 12.02
N ARG A 84 -9.15 -14.82 10.85
CA ARG A 84 -8.25 -14.13 9.92
C ARG A 84 -9.10 -13.22 9.02
N PRO A 85 -8.73 -11.94 8.81
CA PRO A 85 -9.48 -11.07 7.91
C PRO A 85 -9.35 -11.55 6.47
N GLU A 86 -10.41 -11.34 5.67
CA GLU A 86 -10.41 -11.69 4.25
C GLU A 86 -9.36 -10.90 3.48
N PHE A 87 -9.23 -9.62 3.83
CA PHE A 87 -8.23 -8.74 3.25
C PHE A 87 -7.87 -7.58 4.19
N LEU A 88 -6.75 -6.93 3.87
CA LEU A 88 -6.29 -5.68 4.44
C LEU A 88 -6.28 -4.64 3.31
N VAL A 89 -6.93 -3.50 3.53
CA VAL A 89 -6.86 -2.34 2.62
C VAL A 89 -6.03 -1.24 3.27
N ILE A 90 -5.17 -0.58 2.49
CA ILE A 90 -4.40 0.59 2.93
C ILE A 90 -4.83 1.79 2.10
N CYS A 91 -5.45 2.78 2.73
CA CYS A 91 -6.27 3.77 2.03
C CYS A 91 -5.62 5.14 1.74
N GLY A 92 -4.36 5.39 2.09
CA GLY A 92 -3.76 6.70 1.82
C GLY A 92 -2.43 6.94 2.51
N ASP A 93 -1.81 8.08 2.18
CA ASP A 93 -0.57 8.60 2.77
C ASP A 93 0.52 7.55 2.90
N LEU A 94 0.76 6.84 1.79
CA LEU A 94 1.69 5.72 1.77
C LEU A 94 3.14 6.19 1.96
N LEU A 95 3.50 7.35 1.40
CA LEU A 95 4.86 7.88 1.30
C LEU A 95 4.89 9.33 1.77
N ASP A 96 5.84 9.67 2.64
CA ASP A 96 6.13 11.07 3.03
C ASP A 96 7.34 11.63 2.27
N ALA A 97 8.39 10.82 2.11
CA ALA A 97 9.68 11.26 1.57
C ALA A 97 10.42 10.11 0.90
N PHE A 98 11.15 10.37 -0.20
CA PHE A 98 11.96 9.36 -0.87
C PHE A 98 13.43 9.43 -0.42
N PRO A 99 14.09 8.27 -0.18
CA PRO A 99 15.53 8.22 -0.04
C PRO A 99 16.21 8.75 -1.31
N LYS A 100 17.36 9.43 -1.19
CA LYS A 100 18.11 9.94 -2.37
C LYS A 100 18.45 8.86 -3.40
N VAL A 101 18.63 7.63 -2.95
CA VAL A 101 18.98 6.49 -3.81
C VAL A 101 17.76 5.90 -4.51
N PHE A 102 16.54 6.34 -4.17
CA PHE A 102 15.29 5.77 -4.68
C PHE A 102 15.19 5.80 -6.21
N ILE A 103 15.56 6.90 -6.86
CA ILE A 103 15.60 6.98 -8.33
C ILE A 103 16.56 5.92 -8.91
N ARG A 104 17.72 5.70 -8.29
CA ARG A 104 18.69 4.69 -8.73
C ARG A 104 18.18 3.26 -8.53
N ILE A 105 17.36 3.01 -7.51
CA ILE A 105 16.75 1.70 -7.24
C ILE A 105 15.60 1.44 -8.21
N MET A 106 14.73 2.42 -8.44
CA MET A 106 13.66 2.34 -9.43
C MET A 106 14.20 2.09 -10.84
N MET A 107 15.25 2.81 -11.26
CA MET A 107 15.85 2.63 -12.59
C MET A 107 16.55 1.27 -12.76
N LYS A 108 17.07 0.68 -11.68
CA LYS A 108 17.65 -0.66 -11.72
C LYS A 108 16.58 -1.77 -11.78
N ASN A 109 15.42 -1.55 -11.17
CA ASN A 109 14.32 -2.52 -11.13
C ASN A 109 13.31 -2.34 -12.29
N LEU A 110 13.24 -1.17 -12.94
CA LEU A 110 12.42 -1.01 -14.15
C LEU A 110 12.91 -1.88 -15.31
N ALA A 111 14.22 -2.15 -15.38
CA ALA A 111 14.80 -3.03 -16.39
C ALA A 111 14.49 -4.53 -16.13
N SER A 112 14.06 -4.91 -14.91
CA SER A 112 13.74 -6.29 -14.54
C SER A 112 12.24 -6.58 -14.37
N ILE A 113 11.38 -5.56 -14.46
CA ILE A 113 9.91 -5.69 -14.29
C ILE A 113 9.16 -5.78 -15.63
N ILE A 114 9.85 -5.73 -16.77
CA ILE A 114 9.25 -6.06 -18.07
C ILE A 114 9.86 -7.33 -18.67
N PRO A 115 9.49 -8.54 -18.22
CA PRO A 115 9.31 -9.63 -19.15
C PRO A 115 7.89 -9.51 -19.72
N PHE A 116 7.76 -8.94 -20.92
CA PHE A 116 6.61 -9.24 -21.79
C PHE A 116 6.69 -10.73 -22.17
N PRO A 117 5.64 -11.51 -21.99
CA PRO A 117 5.03 -12.24 -23.09
C PRO A 117 4.13 -11.30 -23.92
#